data_AF-A0A4V4KT10-F1
#
_entry.id   AF-A0A4V4KT10-F1
#
_cell.length_a   1.000
_cell.length_b   1.000
_cell.length_c   1.000
_cell.angle_alpha   90.00
_cell.angle_beta   90.00
_cell.angle_gamma   90.00
#
_symmetry.space_group_name_H-M   'P 1'
#
loop_
_entity.id
_entity.type
_entity.pdbx_description
1 polymer ?
#
loop_
_entity_poly.entity_id
_entity_poly.type
_entity_poly.pdbx_seq_one_letter_code
_entity_poly.pdbx_strand_id
1 'polypeptide(L)'
;MLPNFLNKPDGGRGWASLFIMQGFEVYIVDQTSRGRSAWRPGDGAPGLATSSVEVIQQRFTAPQDYKLWPQSVNHTQWPGTGRMGDPIFDAFYSSNVQYVNNDTYQQATVQASGADLLDHIGSPAILIGHSQAGPQAILIADARPNLTEAIILLEPGGPPFRGGVFSNTSARPWGLADVPLLYSPPVTDPMIDLTTQIMPATSDNLEGCVLQATSPPPKRLFNLAPKPILVVTAEASYHSVYDHCTVSYLRQAGCTRTDHLELGNAGVHGNGHMLFMEKNSRDVWVLLLEWIEWHLN
;
A
#
# COMPACT_ATOMS: atom_id res chain seq x y z
N MET A 1 -9.53 4.25 -7.97
CA MET A 1 -8.44 5.02 -8.61
C MET A 1 -7.67 4.10 -9.55
N LEU A 2 -7.39 4.52 -10.79
CA LEU A 2 -6.31 3.91 -11.57
C LEU A 2 -5.01 4.53 -11.06
N PRO A 3 -4.04 3.76 -10.54
CA PRO A 3 -2.79 4.32 -10.08
C PRO A 3 -2.03 4.85 -11.30
N ASN A 4 -2.04 6.17 -11.50
CA ASN A 4 -1.39 6.77 -12.66
C ASN A 4 0.11 6.96 -12.40
N PHE A 5 0.86 5.85 -12.38
CA PHE A 5 2.32 5.86 -12.44
C PHE A 5 2.86 6.41 -13.77
N LEU A 6 2.01 6.56 -14.80
CA LEU A 6 2.41 7.02 -16.13
C LEU A 6 2.72 8.52 -16.11
N ASN A 7 1.70 9.33 -15.83
CA ASN A 7 1.78 10.79 -15.80
C ASN A 7 1.13 11.34 -14.53
N LYS A 8 1.69 12.43 -14.01
CA LYS A 8 1.12 13.20 -12.91
C LYS A 8 -0.12 13.98 -13.39
N PRO A 9 -1.03 14.35 -12.48
CA PRO A 9 -2.27 15.05 -12.85
C PRO A 9 -2.03 16.46 -13.41
N ASP A 10 -0.87 17.07 -13.14
CA ASP A 10 -0.42 18.33 -13.73
C ASP A 10 0.19 18.17 -15.14
N GLY A 11 0.17 16.96 -15.71
CA GLY A 11 0.81 16.62 -16.98
C GLY A 11 2.31 16.34 -16.86
N GLY A 12 2.87 16.42 -15.66
CA GLY A 12 4.27 16.10 -15.40
C GLY A 12 4.57 14.60 -15.54
N ARG A 13 5.87 14.30 -15.64
CA ARG A 13 6.37 12.94 -15.78
C ARG A 13 6.08 12.10 -14.54
N GLY A 14 5.47 10.92 -14.71
CA GLY A 14 5.28 9.92 -13.64
C GLY A 14 6.44 8.95 -13.50
N TRP A 15 6.41 8.13 -12.45
CA TRP A 15 7.49 7.21 -12.10
C TRP A 15 7.74 6.10 -13.11
N ALA A 16 6.74 5.68 -13.89
CA ALA A 16 6.93 4.68 -14.94
C ALA A 16 8.02 5.12 -15.93
N SER A 17 7.97 6.38 -16.36
CA SER A 17 8.99 6.95 -17.23
C SER A 17 10.36 7.03 -16.53
N LEU A 18 10.39 7.33 -15.23
CA LEU A 18 11.64 7.43 -14.48
C LEU A 18 12.33 6.06 -14.35
N PHE A 19 11.58 5.00 -14.05
CA PHE A 19 12.11 3.64 -13.99
C PHE A 19 12.59 3.15 -15.37
N ILE A 20 11.83 3.39 -16.44
CA ILE A 20 12.26 3.03 -17.80
C ILE A 20 13.58 3.74 -18.16
N MET A 21 13.71 5.02 -17.80
CA MET A 21 14.95 5.78 -18.03
C MET A 21 16.15 5.24 -17.26
N GLN A 22 15.92 4.56 -16.14
CA GLN A 22 16.95 3.89 -15.34
C GLN A 22 17.21 2.43 -15.78
N GLY A 23 16.60 2.00 -16.90
CA GLY A 23 16.84 0.68 -17.50
C GLY A 23 15.96 -0.45 -16.95
N PHE A 24 14.96 -0.14 -16.12
CA PHE A 24 14.00 -1.14 -15.67
C PHE A 24 13.02 -1.49 -16.79
N GLU A 25 12.66 -2.77 -16.89
CA GLU A 25 11.44 -3.20 -17.55
C GLU A 25 10.25 -2.99 -16.59
N VAL A 26 9.22 -2.28 -17.04
CA VAL A 26 8.12 -1.82 -16.17
C VAL A 26 6.79 -2.42 -16.62
N TYR A 27 6.17 -3.18 -15.73
CA TYR A 27 4.84 -3.75 -15.90
C TYR A 27 3.83 -2.95 -15.07
N ILE A 28 2.88 -2.28 -15.72
CA ILE A 28 1.79 -1.55 -15.07
C ILE A 28 0.50 -2.34 -15.24
N VAL A 29 -0.14 -2.66 -14.12
CA VAL A 29 -1.29 -3.55 -14.08
C VAL A 29 -2.55 -2.83 -13.64
N ASP A 30 -3.65 -3.14 -14.32
CA ASP A 30 -5.00 -2.84 -13.83
C ASP A 30 -5.48 -4.05 -13.01
N GLN A 31 -5.79 -3.82 -11.73
CA GLN A 31 -6.32 -4.88 -10.85
C GLN A 31 -7.54 -5.58 -11.47
N THR A 32 -7.78 -6.83 -11.11
CA THR A 32 -8.96 -7.58 -11.56
C THR A 32 -10.25 -6.81 -11.27
N SER A 33 -11.14 -6.71 -12.26
CA SER A 33 -12.37 -5.89 -12.19
C SER A 33 -12.13 -4.38 -11.98
N ARG A 34 -11.09 -3.82 -12.62
CA ARG A 34 -10.75 -2.40 -12.61
C ARG A 34 -10.27 -1.93 -13.97
N GLY A 35 -10.73 -0.77 -14.43
CA GLY A 35 -10.21 -0.15 -15.65
C GLY A 35 -10.32 -1.06 -16.88
N ARG A 36 -9.19 -1.43 -17.47
CA ARG A 36 -9.11 -2.31 -18.64
C ARG A 36 -9.35 -3.78 -18.29
N SER A 37 -9.24 -4.15 -17.02
CA SER A 37 -9.61 -5.47 -16.50
C SER A 37 -11.11 -5.51 -16.27
N ALA A 38 -11.86 -6.00 -17.26
CA ALA A 38 -13.32 -5.97 -17.28
C ALA A 38 -13.94 -6.58 -16.01
N TRP A 39 -14.90 -5.85 -15.42
CA TRP A 39 -15.74 -6.37 -14.34
C TRP A 39 -16.74 -7.38 -14.89
N ARG A 40 -16.88 -8.51 -14.19
CA ARG A 40 -17.93 -9.51 -14.43
C ARG A 40 -18.81 -9.60 -13.18
N PRO A 41 -20.09 -9.19 -13.26
CA PRO A 41 -21.01 -9.34 -12.14
C PRO A 41 -21.14 -10.81 -11.72
N GLY A 42 -21.08 -11.10 -10.43
CA GLY A 42 -21.18 -12.46 -9.89
C GLY A 42 -20.78 -12.56 -8.42
N ASP A 43 -20.65 -13.80 -7.93
CA ASP A 43 -20.28 -14.07 -6.54
C ASP A 43 -18.93 -13.44 -6.19
N GLY A 44 -18.94 -12.57 -5.17
CA GLY A 44 -17.78 -11.80 -4.72
C GLY A 44 -17.65 -10.40 -5.32
N ALA A 45 -18.26 -10.12 -6.47
CA ALA A 45 -18.28 -8.79 -7.09
C ALA A 45 -19.69 -8.39 -7.59
N PRO A 46 -20.70 -8.36 -6.70
CA PRO A 46 -22.10 -8.14 -7.10
C PRO A 46 -22.38 -6.73 -7.61
N GLY A 47 -21.51 -5.77 -7.30
CA GLY A 47 -21.63 -4.38 -7.72
C GLY A 47 -20.31 -3.64 -7.64
N LEU A 48 -20.31 -2.45 -8.23
CA LEU A 48 -19.19 -1.53 -8.21
C LEU A 48 -19.49 -0.34 -7.30
N ALA A 49 -18.45 0.15 -6.64
CA ALA A 49 -18.47 1.31 -5.77
C ALA A 49 -17.62 2.44 -6.35
N THR A 50 -17.90 3.67 -5.91
CA THR A 50 -17.12 4.87 -6.21
C THR A 50 -16.85 5.62 -4.93
N SER A 51 -15.71 6.30 -4.86
CA SER A 51 -15.47 7.30 -3.83
C SER A 51 -16.07 8.64 -4.29
N SER A 52 -16.74 9.35 -3.39
CA SER A 52 -17.24 10.68 -3.70
C SER A 52 -16.09 11.67 -3.86
N VAL A 53 -16.35 12.77 -4.55
CA VAL A 53 -15.38 13.84 -4.77
C VAL A 53 -14.90 14.46 -3.46
N GLU A 54 -15.78 14.59 -2.47
CA GLU A 54 -15.47 15.09 -1.13
C GLU A 54 -14.52 14.12 -0.40
N VAL A 55 -14.74 12.81 -0.53
CA VAL A 55 -13.86 11.80 0.04
C VAL A 55 -12.47 11.86 -0.58
N ILE A 56 -12.38 12.00 -1.91
CA ILE A 56 -11.09 12.13 -2.59
C ILE A 56 -10.36 13.40 -2.12
N GLN A 57 -11.06 14.54 -2.07
CA GLN A 57 -10.49 15.81 -1.65
C GLN A 57 -9.97 15.76 -0.22
N GLN A 58 -10.83 15.36 0.73
CA GLN A 58 -10.51 15.44 2.16
C GLN A 58 -9.42 14.45 2.59
N ARG A 59 -9.22 13.36 1.83
CA ARG A 59 -8.27 12.31 2.21
C ARG A 59 -6.96 12.33 1.42
N PHE A 60 -6.97 12.83 0.18
CA PHE A 60 -5.84 12.62 -0.72
C PHE A 60 -5.22 13.91 -1.27
N THR A 61 -6.01 14.93 -1.58
CA THR A 61 -5.51 16.10 -2.35
C THR A 61 -5.51 17.41 -1.58
N ALA A 62 -6.41 17.58 -0.60
CA ALA A 62 -6.43 18.75 0.28
C ALA A 62 -6.66 18.41 1.77
N PRO A 63 -6.06 17.33 2.32
CA PRO A 63 -6.30 16.92 3.71
C PRO A 63 -5.91 17.95 4.79
N GLN A 64 -5.01 18.89 4.48
CA GLN A 64 -4.65 20.01 5.35
C GLN A 64 -5.82 20.95 5.68
N ASP A 65 -6.82 21.02 4.80
CA ASP A 65 -8.00 21.86 5.00
C ASP A 65 -9.00 21.25 5.99
N TYR A 66 -8.96 19.92 6.15
CA TYR A 66 -9.94 19.16 6.92
C TYR A 66 -9.43 18.68 8.28
N LYS A 67 -8.11 18.48 8.41
CA LYS A 67 -7.47 18.12 9.70
C LYS A 67 -8.08 16.87 10.35
N LEU A 68 -8.41 15.88 9.52
CA LEU A 68 -9.03 14.62 9.96
C LEU A 68 -8.04 13.70 10.71
N TRP A 69 -6.74 13.95 10.58
CA TRP A 69 -5.68 13.33 11.37
C TRP A 69 -4.58 14.37 11.67
N PRO A 70 -3.76 14.17 12.72
CA PRO A 70 -2.85 15.21 13.21
C PRO A 70 -1.86 15.73 12.16
N GLN A 71 -1.29 14.84 11.36
CA GLN A 71 -0.22 15.15 10.42
C GLN A 71 -0.71 15.83 9.14
N SER A 72 -2.03 15.85 8.89
CA SER A 72 -2.57 16.36 7.63
C SER A 72 -2.23 17.83 7.39
N VAL A 73 -1.98 18.60 8.46
CA VAL A 73 -1.56 20.01 8.42
C VAL A 73 -0.24 20.22 7.67
N ASN A 74 0.59 19.19 7.54
CA ASN A 74 1.87 19.28 6.84
C ASN A 74 1.73 19.19 5.32
N HIS A 75 0.54 18.84 4.80
CA HIS A 75 0.39 18.56 3.38
C HIS A 75 0.53 19.83 2.52
N THR A 76 1.56 19.84 1.68
CA THR A 76 1.94 21.01 0.87
C THR A 76 2.39 20.65 -0.54
N GLN A 77 2.52 19.36 -0.87
CA GLN A 77 3.13 18.91 -2.12
C GLN A 77 2.14 18.60 -3.24
N TRP A 78 0.83 18.66 -3.00
CA TRP A 78 -0.14 18.55 -4.09
C TRP A 78 0.06 19.66 -5.15
N PRO A 79 0.05 19.31 -6.45
CA PRO A 79 0.09 20.30 -7.51
C PRO A 79 -1.26 21.03 -7.64
N GLY A 80 -1.26 22.36 -7.55
CA GLY A 80 -2.48 23.16 -7.51
C GLY A 80 -3.08 23.25 -6.12
N THR A 81 -4.38 23.58 -6.02
CA THR A 81 -5.05 23.73 -4.71
C THR A 81 -5.52 22.40 -4.12
N GLY A 82 -5.67 21.36 -4.95
CA GLY A 82 -6.21 20.07 -4.54
C GLY A 82 -7.71 20.08 -4.25
N ARG A 83 -8.42 21.13 -4.67
CA ARG A 83 -9.85 21.32 -4.41
C ARG A 83 -10.70 21.12 -5.67
N MET A 84 -11.96 20.71 -5.50
CA MET A 84 -12.95 20.57 -6.59
C MET A 84 -13.03 21.88 -7.39
N GLY A 85 -12.94 21.78 -8.72
CA GLY A 85 -12.91 22.93 -9.61
C GLY A 85 -11.50 23.46 -9.92
N ASP A 86 -10.46 22.98 -9.23
CA ASP A 86 -9.08 23.15 -9.66
C ASP A 86 -8.79 22.19 -10.83
N PRO A 87 -8.25 22.68 -11.97
CA PRO A 87 -8.05 21.81 -13.14
C PRO A 87 -7.16 20.59 -12.90
N ILE A 88 -6.20 20.67 -11.96
CA ILE A 88 -5.31 19.55 -11.63
C ILE A 88 -6.05 18.52 -10.76
N PHE A 89 -6.84 18.99 -9.80
CA PHE A 89 -7.73 18.11 -9.04
C PHE A 89 -8.78 17.45 -9.95
N ASP A 90 -9.42 18.20 -10.84
CA ASP A 90 -10.46 17.67 -11.72
C ASP A 90 -9.89 16.63 -12.70
N ALA A 91 -8.68 16.87 -13.23
CA ALA A 91 -7.94 15.89 -14.02
C ALA A 91 -7.66 14.62 -13.22
N PHE A 92 -7.16 14.74 -11.99
CA PHE A 92 -6.97 13.60 -11.10
C PHE A 92 -8.27 12.86 -10.80
N TYR A 93 -9.34 13.56 -10.42
CA TYR A 93 -10.63 12.97 -10.11
C TYR A 93 -11.21 12.24 -11.32
N SER A 94 -11.07 12.78 -12.53
CA SER A 94 -11.51 12.13 -13.77
C SER A 94 -10.79 10.81 -14.08
N SER A 95 -9.58 10.61 -13.53
CA SER A 95 -8.83 9.35 -13.66
C SER A 95 -9.30 8.26 -12.67
N ASN A 96 -10.18 8.61 -11.72
CA ASN A 96 -10.73 7.64 -10.79
C ASN A 96 -11.84 6.82 -11.46
N VAL A 97 -11.71 5.50 -11.36
CA VAL A 97 -12.71 4.54 -11.84
C VAL A 97 -13.31 3.75 -10.69
N GLN A 98 -14.47 3.16 -10.94
CA GLN A 98 -15.20 2.34 -9.97
C GLN A 98 -14.39 1.11 -9.55
N TYR A 99 -14.73 0.54 -8.39
CA TYR A 99 -14.04 -0.62 -7.82
C TYR A 99 -15.00 -1.65 -7.22
N VAL A 100 -14.56 -2.88 -7.07
CA VAL A 100 -15.29 -3.90 -6.30
C VAL A 100 -15.02 -3.69 -4.81
N ASN A 101 -16.06 -3.40 -4.03
CA ASN A 101 -15.96 -3.19 -2.58
C ASN A 101 -16.02 -4.52 -1.80
N ASN A 102 -15.05 -5.40 -2.08
CA ASN A 102 -14.89 -6.68 -1.41
C ASN A 102 -13.40 -7.04 -1.41
N ASP A 103 -12.72 -6.74 -0.30
CA ASP A 103 -11.28 -6.91 -0.19
C ASP A 103 -10.86 -8.38 -0.29
N THR A 104 -11.62 -9.32 0.29
CA THR A 104 -11.37 -10.76 0.16
C THR A 104 -11.38 -11.20 -1.31
N TYR A 105 -12.40 -10.79 -2.07
CA TYR A 105 -12.50 -11.11 -3.50
C TYR A 105 -11.36 -10.47 -4.31
N GLN A 106 -11.11 -9.17 -4.11
CA GLN A 106 -10.07 -8.44 -4.84
C GLN A 106 -8.68 -9.01 -4.53
N GLN A 107 -8.37 -9.31 -3.27
CA GLN A 107 -7.09 -9.89 -2.87
C GLN A 107 -6.89 -11.29 -3.45
N ALA A 108 -7.89 -12.18 -3.38
CA ALA A 108 -7.79 -13.53 -3.96
C ALA A 108 -7.57 -13.49 -5.48
N THR A 109 -8.33 -12.65 -6.19
CA THR A 109 -8.26 -12.57 -7.66
C THR A 109 -6.99 -11.89 -8.14
N VAL A 110 -6.54 -10.82 -7.50
CA VAL A 110 -5.26 -10.17 -7.81
C VAL A 110 -4.07 -11.07 -7.45
N GLN A 111 -4.12 -11.81 -6.34
CA GLN A 111 -3.07 -12.79 -6.01
C GLN A 111 -2.92 -13.83 -7.12
N ALA A 112 -4.03 -14.44 -7.56
CA ALA A 112 -4.00 -15.45 -8.62
C ALA A 112 -3.45 -14.88 -9.93
N SER A 113 -4.00 -13.76 -10.41
CA SER A 113 -3.55 -13.14 -11.67
C SER A 113 -2.12 -12.59 -11.59
N GLY A 114 -1.69 -12.07 -10.44
CA GLY A 114 -0.33 -11.60 -10.23
C GLY A 114 0.68 -12.74 -10.18
N ALA A 115 0.31 -13.88 -9.58
CA ALA A 115 1.13 -15.08 -9.61
C ALA A 115 1.32 -15.61 -11.04
N ASP A 116 0.24 -15.68 -11.83
CA ASP A 116 0.29 -16.08 -13.24
C ASP A 116 1.13 -15.10 -14.08
N LEU A 117 1.05 -13.79 -13.79
CA LEU A 117 1.89 -12.78 -14.44
C LEU A 117 3.38 -13.01 -14.14
N LEU A 118 3.74 -13.28 -12.88
CA LEU A 118 5.13 -13.58 -12.54
C LEU A 118 5.62 -14.86 -13.23
N ASP A 119 4.80 -15.90 -13.28
CA ASP A 119 5.12 -17.14 -14.02
C ASP A 119 5.32 -16.87 -15.52
N HIS A 120 4.55 -15.95 -16.11
CA HIS A 120 4.69 -15.55 -17.50
C HIS A 120 5.95 -14.73 -17.77
N ILE A 121 6.30 -13.79 -16.89
CA ILE A 121 7.55 -13.00 -16.97
C ILE A 121 8.75 -13.94 -16.86
N GLY A 122 8.68 -14.94 -15.96
CA GLY A 122 9.69 -15.99 -15.85
C GLY A 122 11.02 -15.56 -15.22
N SER A 123 11.09 -14.35 -14.65
CA SER A 123 12.25 -13.83 -13.93
C SER A 123 11.82 -13.11 -12.64
N PRO A 124 12.67 -13.06 -11.60
CA PRO A 124 12.38 -12.31 -10.38
C PRO A 124 12.04 -10.83 -10.65
N ALA A 125 10.99 -10.34 -10.00
CA ALA A 125 10.53 -8.96 -10.13
C ALA A 125 10.42 -8.25 -8.78
N ILE A 126 10.51 -6.93 -8.79
CA ILE A 126 10.21 -6.07 -7.63
C ILE A 126 8.71 -5.73 -7.69
N LEU A 127 7.98 -6.07 -6.63
CA LEU A 127 6.55 -5.78 -6.54
C LEU A 127 6.33 -4.45 -5.83
N ILE A 128 5.68 -3.49 -6.50
CA ILE A 128 5.31 -2.20 -5.92
C ILE A 128 3.79 -2.13 -5.72
N GLY A 129 3.34 -2.04 -4.47
CA GLY A 129 1.93 -1.91 -4.10
C GLY A 129 1.65 -0.58 -3.42
N HIS A 130 0.61 0.15 -3.85
CA HIS A 130 0.14 1.39 -3.22
C HIS A 130 -1.22 1.20 -2.56
N SER A 131 -1.39 1.68 -1.32
CA SER A 131 -2.70 1.70 -0.65
C SER A 131 -3.35 0.32 -0.62
N GLN A 132 -4.57 0.16 -1.16
CA GLN A 132 -5.26 -1.12 -1.33
C GLN A 132 -4.40 -2.22 -1.98
N ALA A 133 -3.46 -1.86 -2.87
CA ALA A 133 -2.57 -2.81 -3.52
C ALA A 133 -1.36 -3.24 -2.65
N GLY A 134 -1.16 -2.64 -1.48
CA GLY A 134 -0.12 -3.05 -0.53
C GLY A 134 -0.27 -4.51 -0.10
N PRO A 135 -1.40 -4.91 0.55
CA PRO A 135 -1.69 -6.31 0.85
C PRO A 135 -1.64 -7.23 -0.38
N GLN A 136 -2.06 -6.73 -1.55
CA GLN A 136 -2.04 -7.52 -2.78
C GLN A 136 -0.61 -7.85 -3.24
N ALA A 137 0.33 -6.91 -3.16
CA ALA A 137 1.74 -7.16 -3.46
C ALA A 137 2.35 -8.20 -2.50
N ILE A 138 2.00 -8.14 -1.21
CA ILE A 138 2.40 -9.13 -0.20
C ILE A 138 1.87 -10.52 -0.57
N LEU A 139 0.61 -10.62 -0.98
CA LEU A 139 -0.02 -11.89 -1.35
C LEU A 139 0.56 -12.51 -2.63
N ILE A 140 0.87 -11.69 -3.64
CA ILE A 140 1.55 -12.16 -4.86
C ILE A 140 2.95 -12.68 -4.49
N ALA A 141 3.68 -11.96 -3.64
CA ALA A 141 4.99 -12.38 -3.16
C ALA A 141 4.93 -13.71 -2.38
N ASP A 142 3.92 -13.88 -1.53
CA ASP A 142 3.70 -15.12 -0.76
C ASP A 142 3.37 -16.30 -1.69
N ALA A 143 2.65 -16.05 -2.79
CA ALA A 143 2.30 -17.08 -3.79
C ALA A 143 3.46 -17.45 -4.73
N ARG A 144 4.38 -16.52 -5.01
CA ARG A 144 5.53 -16.71 -5.90
C ARG A 144 6.82 -16.13 -5.29
N PRO A 145 7.29 -16.70 -4.17
CA PRO A 145 8.48 -16.17 -3.49
C PRO A 145 9.73 -16.26 -4.35
N ASN A 146 9.88 -17.30 -5.18
CA ASN A 146 11.07 -17.45 -6.02
C ASN A 146 11.11 -16.49 -7.23
N LEU A 147 9.97 -15.88 -7.58
CA LEU A 147 9.87 -14.89 -8.65
C LEU A 147 9.65 -13.47 -8.11
N THR A 148 9.79 -13.29 -6.81
CA THR A 148 9.72 -11.98 -6.16
C THR A 148 11.08 -11.65 -5.57
N GLU A 149 11.73 -10.62 -6.12
CA GLU A 149 13.03 -10.17 -5.64
C GLU A 149 12.89 -9.34 -4.37
N ALA A 150 11.97 -8.37 -4.38
CA ALA A 150 11.68 -7.47 -3.26
C ALA A 150 10.24 -6.94 -3.31
N ILE A 151 9.80 -6.35 -2.21
CA ILE A 151 8.47 -5.76 -2.07
C ILE A 151 8.60 -4.30 -1.62
N ILE A 152 7.99 -3.37 -2.36
CA ILE A 152 7.89 -1.95 -1.99
C ILE A 152 6.42 -1.61 -1.75
N LEU A 153 6.12 -1.20 -0.53
CA LEU A 153 4.78 -0.89 -0.04
C LEU A 153 4.65 0.61 0.16
N LEU A 154 4.01 1.28 -0.78
CA LEU A 154 3.70 2.71 -0.69
C LEU A 154 2.42 2.87 0.11
N GLU A 155 2.55 3.19 1.38
CA GLU A 155 1.40 3.38 2.28
C GLU A 155 0.40 2.22 2.17
N PRO A 156 0.79 0.99 2.57
CA PRO A 156 -0.04 -0.20 2.37
C PRO A 156 -1.32 -0.14 3.19
N GLY A 157 -2.41 -0.63 2.61
CA GLY A 157 -3.69 -0.79 3.28
C GLY A 157 -3.53 -1.55 4.59
N GLY A 158 -3.98 -0.94 5.68
CA GLY A 158 -3.70 -1.39 7.03
C GLY A 158 -4.49 -0.59 8.07
N PRO A 159 -4.07 -0.61 9.34
CA PRO A 159 -3.01 -1.45 9.92
C PRO A 159 -3.44 -2.93 10.05
N PRO A 160 -2.58 -3.81 10.59
CA PRO A 160 -2.94 -5.20 10.83
C PRO A 160 -4.19 -5.36 11.71
N PHE A 161 -5.03 -6.35 11.38
CA PHE A 161 -6.25 -6.76 12.11
C PHE A 161 -7.40 -5.73 12.22
N ARG A 162 -7.28 -4.49 11.71
CA ARG A 162 -8.32 -3.44 11.85
C ARG A 162 -8.27 -2.36 10.78
N GLY A 163 -9.37 -1.63 10.56
CA GLY A 163 -9.57 -0.64 9.48
C GLY A 163 -8.88 0.74 9.55
N GLY A 164 -8.10 1.03 10.60
CA GLY A 164 -7.28 2.27 10.72
C GLY A 164 -8.07 3.57 10.90
N VAL A 165 -7.48 4.70 10.50
CA VAL A 165 -7.96 6.07 10.79
C VAL A 165 -9.44 6.32 10.45
N PHE A 166 -9.97 5.66 9.41
CA PHE A 166 -11.35 5.84 8.97
C PHE A 166 -12.30 4.69 9.35
N SER A 167 -11.83 3.68 10.09
CA SER A 167 -12.65 2.59 10.58
C SER A 167 -11.99 1.82 11.73
N ASN A 168 -12.71 1.65 12.83
CA ASN A 168 -12.27 0.79 13.94
C ASN A 168 -12.74 -0.68 13.80
N THR A 169 -13.29 -1.07 12.65
CA THR A 169 -13.75 -2.45 12.44
C THR A 169 -12.57 -3.41 12.34
N SER A 170 -12.77 -4.65 12.80
CA SER A 170 -11.85 -5.75 12.48
C SER A 170 -11.76 -5.93 10.96
N ALA A 171 -10.55 -6.18 10.47
CA ALA A 171 -10.22 -6.40 9.07
C ALA A 171 -8.97 -7.27 8.99
N ARG A 172 -8.61 -7.82 7.84
CA ARG A 172 -7.35 -8.56 7.64
C ARG A 172 -7.09 -9.63 8.71
N PRO A 173 -7.96 -10.64 8.85
CA PRO A 173 -7.79 -11.71 9.84
C PRO A 173 -6.42 -12.40 9.75
N TRP A 174 -5.76 -12.41 8.57
CA TRP A 174 -4.43 -13.00 8.39
C TRP A 174 -3.28 -12.04 8.75
N GLY A 175 -3.55 -11.04 9.58
CA GLY A 175 -2.60 -9.99 9.96
C GLY A 175 -2.55 -8.89 8.93
N LEU A 176 -2.00 -9.17 7.75
CA LEU A 176 -1.77 -8.17 6.70
C LEU A 176 -2.81 -8.24 5.55
N ALA A 177 -3.60 -9.31 5.49
CA ALA A 177 -4.49 -9.62 4.38
C ALA A 177 -5.83 -10.23 4.85
N ASP A 178 -6.82 -10.14 3.98
CA ASP A 178 -8.16 -10.71 4.12
C ASP A 178 -8.26 -12.14 3.58
N VAL A 179 -7.20 -12.63 2.93
CA VAL A 179 -7.07 -13.99 2.42
C VAL A 179 -5.79 -14.65 2.98
N PRO A 180 -5.66 -15.99 2.90
CA PRO A 180 -4.56 -16.72 3.52
C PRO A 180 -3.16 -16.24 3.13
N LEU A 181 -2.29 -16.15 4.14
CA LEU A 181 -0.84 -16.01 4.02
C LEU A 181 -0.17 -17.25 4.61
N LEU A 182 0.97 -17.67 4.05
CA LEU A 182 1.65 -18.86 4.53
C LEU A 182 2.46 -18.58 5.80
N TYR A 183 2.02 -19.15 6.92
CA TYR A 183 2.70 -19.05 8.21
C TYR A 183 3.51 -20.31 8.57
N SER A 184 4.54 -20.13 9.39
CA SER A 184 5.26 -21.17 10.11
C SER A 184 5.42 -20.79 11.59
N PRO A 185 4.88 -21.57 12.54
CA PRO A 185 4.00 -22.74 12.35
C PRO A 185 2.71 -22.40 11.57
N PRO A 186 2.05 -23.38 10.92
CA PRO A 186 0.86 -23.14 10.10
C PRO A 186 -0.28 -22.41 10.82
N VAL A 187 -1.02 -21.62 10.06
CA VAL A 187 -2.31 -20.99 10.45
C VAL A 187 -3.36 -21.56 9.51
N THR A 188 -4.37 -22.23 10.08
CA THR A 188 -5.52 -22.77 9.34
C THR A 188 -6.75 -21.90 9.58
N ASP A 189 -6.97 -21.51 10.84
CA ASP A 189 -7.99 -20.55 11.22
C ASP A 189 -7.31 -19.35 11.91
N PRO A 190 -7.22 -18.18 11.26
CA PRO A 190 -6.54 -17.03 11.84
C PRO A 190 -7.18 -16.55 13.15
N MET A 191 -8.47 -16.79 13.38
CA MET A 191 -9.14 -16.37 14.61
C MET A 191 -8.76 -17.23 15.82
N ILE A 192 -8.28 -18.45 15.57
CA ILE A 192 -7.85 -19.41 16.60
C ILE A 192 -6.34 -19.40 16.72
N ASP A 193 -5.64 -19.44 15.59
CA ASP A 193 -4.20 -19.68 15.52
C ASP A 193 -3.36 -18.41 15.72
N LEU A 194 -3.91 -17.22 15.44
CA LEU A 194 -3.24 -15.95 15.67
C LEU A 194 -3.78 -15.29 16.93
N THR A 195 -3.12 -15.53 18.06
CA THR A 195 -3.38 -14.77 19.29
C THR A 195 -2.85 -13.35 19.11
N THR A 196 -3.68 -12.34 19.39
CA THR A 196 -3.33 -10.92 19.23
C THR A 196 -3.26 -10.19 20.56
N GLN A 197 -2.53 -9.08 20.58
CA GLN A 197 -2.44 -8.15 21.70
C GLN A 197 -2.47 -6.71 21.20
N ILE A 198 -3.04 -5.81 22.00
CA ILE A 198 -3.04 -4.38 21.72
C ILE A 198 -1.79 -3.77 22.35
N MET A 199 -0.96 -3.16 21.51
CA MET A 199 0.14 -2.29 21.92
C MET A 199 -0.39 -0.85 21.96
N PRO A 200 -0.26 -0.13 23.09
CA PRO A 200 -0.71 1.26 23.17
C PRO A 200 0.08 2.15 22.21
N ALA A 201 -0.51 3.27 21.82
CA ALA A 201 0.18 4.31 21.05
C ALA A 201 1.39 4.83 21.84
N THR A 202 2.48 5.13 21.14
CA THR A 202 3.69 5.70 21.74
C THR A 202 3.67 7.22 21.81
N SER A 203 2.72 7.87 21.14
CA SER A 203 2.47 9.32 21.21
C SER A 203 1.02 9.64 20.79
N ASP A 204 0.57 10.85 21.09
CA ASP A 204 -0.79 11.31 20.75
C ASP A 204 -1.06 11.38 19.23
N ASN A 205 0.00 11.38 18.41
CA ASN A 205 -0.10 11.46 16.95
C ASN A 205 -0.15 10.09 16.26
N LEU A 206 -0.05 9.00 17.03
CA LEU A 206 0.00 7.64 16.52
C LEU A 206 -1.16 6.82 17.09
N GLU A 207 -1.60 5.82 16.35
CA GLU A 207 -2.50 4.80 16.87
C GLU A 207 -1.74 3.65 17.53
N GLY A 208 -2.33 3.03 18.54
CA GLY A 208 -1.82 1.75 19.08
C GLY A 208 -1.93 0.63 18.05
N CYS A 209 -1.07 -0.38 18.13
CA CYS A 209 -1.03 -1.48 17.16
C CYS A 209 -1.74 -2.72 17.67
N VAL A 210 -2.43 -3.46 16.79
CA VAL A 210 -2.83 -4.85 17.08
C VAL A 210 -1.76 -5.75 16.46
N LEU A 211 -1.01 -6.45 17.31
CA LEU A 211 0.09 -7.34 16.91
C LEU A 211 -0.18 -8.77 17.39
N GLN A 212 0.64 -9.74 16.97
CA GLN A 212 0.59 -11.07 17.59
C GLN A 212 1.00 -10.96 19.07
N ALA A 213 0.38 -11.75 19.93
CA ALA A 213 0.77 -11.86 21.33
C ALA A 213 2.19 -12.44 21.45
N THR A 214 2.89 -12.13 22.55
CA THR A 214 4.22 -12.69 22.82
C THR A 214 4.20 -14.15 23.28
N SER A 215 3.03 -14.62 23.75
CA SER A 215 2.77 -16.01 24.13
C SER A 215 1.40 -16.44 23.59
N PRO A 216 1.30 -17.51 22.76
CA PRO A 216 2.42 -18.28 22.21
C PRO A 216 3.36 -17.42 21.34
N PRO A 217 4.60 -17.87 21.05
CA PRO A 217 5.52 -17.11 20.22
C PRO A 217 4.88 -16.72 18.87
N PRO A 218 5.11 -15.48 18.39
CA PRO A 218 4.58 -15.04 17.10
C PRO A 218 4.92 -16.00 15.97
N LYS A 219 3.92 -16.32 15.15
CA LYS A 219 4.10 -17.11 13.94
C LYS A 219 4.77 -16.26 12.86
N ARG A 220 5.56 -16.91 12.00
CA ARG A 220 6.36 -16.23 10.98
C ARG A 220 5.73 -16.37 9.60
N LEU A 221 5.79 -15.33 8.78
CA LEU A 221 5.40 -15.37 7.37
C LEU A 221 6.48 -16.13 6.60
N PHE A 222 6.24 -17.39 6.27
CA PHE A 222 7.28 -18.32 5.85
C PHE A 222 7.95 -17.89 4.54
N ASN A 223 7.16 -17.57 3.51
CA ASN A 223 7.67 -17.20 2.19
C ASN A 223 8.22 -15.77 2.14
N LEU A 224 7.73 -14.89 3.03
CA LEU A 224 8.08 -13.47 3.04
C LEU A 224 9.25 -13.15 3.96
N ALA A 225 9.50 -13.96 5.00
CA ALA A 225 10.55 -13.74 5.99
C ALA A 225 11.95 -13.45 5.38
N PRO A 226 12.37 -14.11 4.28
CA PRO A 226 13.68 -13.84 3.67
C PRO A 226 13.74 -12.54 2.83
N LYS A 227 12.59 -11.96 2.48
CA LYS A 227 12.49 -10.90 1.46
C LYS A 227 12.91 -9.53 2.01
N PRO A 228 13.63 -8.73 1.23
CA PRO A 228 13.73 -7.29 1.47
C PRO A 228 12.36 -6.65 1.25
N ILE A 229 11.90 -5.87 2.22
CA ILE A 229 10.61 -5.17 2.18
C ILE A 229 10.83 -3.70 2.54
N LEU A 230 10.38 -2.79 1.71
CA LEU A 230 10.35 -1.37 2.00
C LEU A 230 8.91 -0.94 2.28
N VAL A 231 8.65 -0.33 3.42
CA VAL A 231 7.41 0.41 3.68
C VAL A 231 7.71 1.89 3.59
N VAL A 232 6.99 2.62 2.75
CA VAL A 232 7.16 4.07 2.54
C VAL A 232 5.94 4.78 3.10
N THR A 233 6.16 5.76 3.97
CA THR A 233 5.11 6.53 4.63
C THR A 233 5.35 8.02 4.43
N ALA A 234 4.37 8.73 3.86
CA ALA A 234 4.42 10.16 3.64
C ALA A 234 4.08 10.94 4.91
N GLU A 235 4.72 12.11 5.06
CA GLU A 235 4.65 12.91 6.29
C GLU A 235 3.23 13.36 6.65
N ALA A 236 2.41 13.72 5.66
CA ALA A 236 1.09 14.30 5.87
C ALA A 236 -0.07 13.33 5.58
N SER A 237 0.22 12.07 5.25
CA SER A 237 -0.79 11.06 4.98
C SER A 237 -1.43 10.53 6.27
N TYR A 238 -2.67 10.03 6.19
CA TYR A 238 -3.27 9.33 7.33
C TYR A 238 -2.54 8.02 7.66
N HIS A 239 -1.74 7.49 6.75
CA HIS A 239 -0.87 6.35 6.99
C HIS A 239 0.25 6.64 7.99
N SER A 240 0.67 7.90 8.17
CA SER A 240 1.64 8.29 9.20
C SER A 240 1.18 7.93 10.62
N VAL A 241 -0.13 7.75 10.80
CA VAL A 241 -0.73 7.39 12.09
C VAL A 241 -0.48 5.91 12.44
N TYR A 242 -0.37 5.01 11.46
CA TYR A 242 -0.40 3.56 11.72
C TYR A 242 0.58 2.70 10.91
N ASP A 243 1.27 3.18 9.88
CA ASP A 243 2.15 2.32 9.07
C ASP A 243 3.27 1.69 9.91
N HIS A 244 3.68 2.34 11.00
CA HIS A 244 4.59 1.76 12.00
C HIS A 244 4.08 0.44 12.60
N CYS A 245 2.75 0.24 12.67
CA CYS A 245 2.14 -1.03 13.08
C CYS A 245 2.31 -2.12 12.02
N THR A 246 2.18 -1.78 10.74
CA THR A 246 2.43 -2.70 9.62
C THR A 246 3.89 -3.16 9.63
N VAL A 247 4.83 -2.22 9.80
CA VAL A 247 6.27 -2.50 9.91
C VAL A 247 6.56 -3.38 11.13
N SER A 248 5.98 -3.05 12.28
CA SER A 248 6.15 -3.83 13.51
C SER A 248 5.64 -5.26 13.35
N TYR A 249 4.50 -5.44 12.68
CA TYR A 249 3.95 -6.76 12.41
C TYR A 249 4.81 -7.57 11.45
N LEU A 250 5.28 -6.98 10.35
CA LEU A 250 6.19 -7.64 9.40
C LEU A 250 7.46 -8.14 10.10
N ARG A 251 8.10 -7.27 10.90
CA ARG A 251 9.30 -7.63 11.67
C ARG A 251 9.00 -8.71 12.71
N GLN A 252 7.89 -8.60 13.43
CA GLN A 252 7.44 -9.60 14.40
C GLN A 252 7.17 -10.96 13.73
N ALA A 253 6.60 -10.96 12.53
CA ALA A 253 6.35 -12.14 11.73
C ALA A 253 7.61 -12.64 10.98
N GLY A 254 8.80 -12.17 11.35
CA GLY A 254 10.07 -12.70 10.89
C GLY A 254 10.61 -12.11 9.59
N CYS A 255 9.96 -11.09 9.01
CA CYS A 255 10.49 -10.30 7.90
C CYS A 255 11.48 -9.25 8.44
N THR A 256 12.62 -9.71 8.93
CA THR A 256 13.60 -8.85 9.62
C THR A 256 14.27 -7.82 8.72
N ARG A 257 14.26 -8.05 7.40
CA ARG A 257 14.73 -7.12 6.35
C ARG A 257 13.64 -6.13 5.90
N THR A 258 12.76 -5.73 6.83
CA THR A 258 11.75 -4.70 6.58
C THR A 258 12.28 -3.35 7.00
N ASP A 259 12.49 -2.47 6.02
CA ASP A 259 12.84 -1.07 6.22
C ASP A 259 11.58 -0.20 6.24
N HIS A 260 11.64 0.88 7.01
CA HIS A 260 10.58 1.89 7.07
C HIS A 260 11.15 3.23 6.67
N LEU A 261 10.79 3.67 5.47
CA LEU A 261 11.12 4.97 4.94
C LEU A 261 10.00 5.96 5.27
N GLU A 262 10.13 6.63 6.40
CA GLU A 262 9.31 7.79 6.74
C GLU A 262 9.87 9.02 6.03
N LEU A 263 9.15 9.55 5.04
CA LEU A 263 9.67 10.60 4.16
C LEU A 263 10.14 11.85 4.92
N GLY A 264 9.39 12.28 5.93
CA GLY A 264 9.77 13.43 6.76
C GLY A 264 11.10 13.22 7.49
N ASN A 265 11.38 11.99 7.97
CA ASN A 265 12.66 11.65 8.61
C ASN A 265 13.81 11.58 7.60
N ALA A 266 13.51 11.30 6.33
CA ALA A 266 14.47 11.30 5.22
C ALA A 266 14.66 12.70 4.58
N GLY A 267 14.08 13.75 5.16
CA GLY A 267 14.20 15.13 4.65
C GLY A 267 13.28 15.47 3.48
N VAL A 268 12.32 14.60 3.16
CA VAL A 268 11.31 14.82 2.11
C VAL A 268 9.96 15.15 2.76
N HIS A 269 9.62 16.43 2.75
CA HIS A 269 8.51 16.98 3.54
C HIS A 269 7.27 17.32 2.70
N GLY A 270 6.13 17.27 3.37
CA GLY A 270 4.84 17.76 2.91
C GLY A 270 4.06 16.84 2.00
N ASN A 271 4.52 15.61 1.83
CA ASN A 271 3.85 14.63 0.98
C ASN A 271 2.60 14.04 1.63
N GLY A 272 1.56 13.84 0.82
CA GLY A 272 0.33 13.15 1.19
C GLY A 272 0.30 11.72 0.64
N HIS A 273 -0.89 11.11 0.66
CA HIS A 273 -1.09 9.71 0.24
C HIS A 273 -0.73 9.43 -1.21
N MET A 274 -0.79 10.47 -2.06
CA MET A 274 -0.51 10.39 -3.49
C MET A 274 0.93 10.83 -3.80
N LEU A 275 1.88 10.54 -2.90
CA LEU A 275 3.30 10.92 -2.96
C LEU A 275 3.98 10.79 -4.33
N PHE A 276 3.60 9.82 -5.15
CA PHE A 276 4.16 9.59 -6.50
C PHE A 276 3.58 10.51 -7.58
N MET A 277 2.51 11.26 -7.28
CA MET A 277 1.86 12.24 -8.15
C MET A 277 2.17 13.69 -7.76
N GLU A 278 2.79 13.90 -6.60
CA GLU A 278 3.00 15.21 -6.01
C GLU A 278 4.19 15.97 -6.61
N LYS A 279 4.34 17.26 -6.29
CA LYS A 279 5.34 18.16 -6.89
C LYS A 279 6.77 17.61 -6.78
N ASN A 280 7.12 17.11 -5.60
CA ASN A 280 8.41 16.53 -5.25
C ASN A 280 8.45 14.99 -5.38
N SER A 281 7.51 14.38 -6.12
CA SER A 281 7.47 12.92 -6.34
C SER A 281 8.77 12.33 -6.89
N ARG A 282 9.61 13.13 -7.57
CA ARG A 282 10.94 12.69 -8.03
C ARG A 282 11.88 12.42 -6.86
N ASP A 283 11.83 13.23 -5.80
CA ASP A 283 12.72 13.10 -4.66
C ASP A 283 12.43 11.79 -3.91
N VAL A 284 11.14 11.46 -3.80
CA VAL A 284 10.70 10.16 -3.27
C VAL A 284 11.16 9.01 -4.17
N TRP A 285 11.01 9.14 -5.50
CA TRP A 285 11.49 8.12 -6.43
C TRP A 285 13.00 7.87 -6.33
N VAL A 286 13.81 8.90 -6.10
CA VAL A 286 15.26 8.76 -5.89
C VAL A 286 15.54 7.90 -4.65
N LEU A 287 14.85 8.13 -3.53
CA LEU A 287 15.02 7.32 -2.33
C LEU A 287 14.65 5.85 -2.55
N LEU A 288 13.60 5.58 -3.35
CA LEU A 288 13.25 4.21 -3.76
C LEU A 288 14.37 3.58 -4.60
N LEU A 289 14.90 4.33 -5.57
CA LEU A 289 15.98 3.84 -6.42
C LEU A 289 17.24 3.52 -5.61
N GLU A 290 17.63 4.40 -4.69
CA GLU A 290 18.76 4.18 -3.78
C GLU A 290 18.54 2.93 -2.91
N TRP A 291 17.32 2.74 -2.40
CA TRP A 291 17.00 1.54 -1.64
C TRP A 291 17.10 0.26 -2.48
N ILE A 292 16.60 0.30 -3.73
CA ILE A 292 16.70 -0.81 -4.70
C ILE A 292 18.17 -1.12 -4.97
N GLU A 293 18.97 -0.12 -5.31
CA GLU A 293 20.38 -0.28 -5.65
C GLU A 293 21.22 -0.78 -4.46
N TRP A 294 20.86 -0.41 -3.23
CA TRP A 294 21.56 -0.87 -2.03
C TRP A 294 21.23 -2.32 -1.66
N HIS A 295 19.99 -2.76 -1.88
CA HIS A 295 19.52 -4.06 -1.40
C HIS A 295 19.62 -5.18 -2.43
N LEU A 296 19.62 -4.84 -3.74
CA LEU A 296 19.48 -5.79 -4.84
C LEU A 296 20.67 -5.84 -5.80
N ASN A 297 21.66 -4.96 -5.64
CA ASN A 297 22.98 -5.10 -6.28
C ASN A 297 23.98 -5.73 -5.31
#